data_AF-A0A9P4U9Z8-F1
#
_entry.id   AF-A0A9P4U9Z8-F1
#
_cell.length_a   1.000
_cell.length_b   1.000
_cell.length_c   1.000
_cell.angle_alpha   90.00
_cell.angle_beta   90.00
_cell.angle_gamma   90.00
#
_symmetry.space_group_name_H-M   'P 1'
#
loop_
_entity.id
_entity.type
_entity.pdbx_description
1 polymer ?
#
loop_
_entity_poly.entity_id
_entity_poly.type
_entity_poly.pdbx_seq_one_letter_code
_entity_poly.pdbx_strand_id
1 'polypeptide(L)'
;MSADARECLSKLISRFHDRLDLYGCINRVGPFVGQLLKNEIAPIFGIERWATGLNQLDELSYYRLRLALRLATLFLTEDCTLGWFAHYTFGRRTTNSSGTYISSTEYSESREARDKVKKKIRALGKDLTLMLRPAIGEDDGSYGATYSSKRFLPFYHCFRESDWPDTADDRCRHPVIVLHNDFFQYFSQNLQDANADVWIRTQFLFAATLVHEVCHAYSMWLEIDREEPLFRKEDKKAELGFSWETEVLGYICNPLFHDITGCEMLLSMKAISYQDDRSQPAIVRKLIGNHPSHFLRMNPAHFQDLFKLQGYRGGSFYAGERFNSRRKWVIAIYALSLQWIACWFDQASWEARRYQWRHTGRYVPTPLESFVLVYQKKGDVVWVHYPLDPRMEEDVAWIPVAAERERQRGGDKLRCIP
;
A
#
# COMPACT_ATOMS: atom_id res chain seq x y z
N MET A 1 -10.84 11.42 -2.54
CA MET A 1 -11.01 12.37 -1.41
C MET A 1 -11.37 13.74 -1.97
N SER A 2 -12.21 14.57 -1.31
CA SER A 2 -12.41 15.95 -1.79
C SER A 2 -11.10 16.75 -1.73
N ALA A 3 -10.97 17.79 -2.54
CA ALA A 3 -9.81 18.69 -2.50
C ALA A 3 -9.60 19.27 -1.08
N ASP A 4 -10.68 19.72 -0.43
CA ASP A 4 -10.63 20.28 0.92
C ASP A 4 -10.06 19.29 1.96
N ALA A 5 -10.49 18.01 1.91
CA ALA A 5 -10.00 17.00 2.84
C ALA A 5 -8.50 16.69 2.63
N ARG A 6 -8.02 16.75 1.38
CA ARG A 6 -6.57 16.66 1.07
C ARG A 6 -5.80 17.83 1.66
N GLU A 7 -6.30 19.04 1.46
CA GLU A 7 -5.66 20.25 1.98
C GLU A 7 -5.63 20.24 3.52
N CYS A 8 -6.74 19.86 4.16
CA CYS A 8 -6.79 19.74 5.61
C CYS A 8 -5.80 18.70 6.15
N LEU A 9 -5.73 17.51 5.53
CA LEU A 9 -4.77 16.47 5.95
C LEU A 9 -3.33 16.96 5.83
N SER A 10 -3.01 17.68 4.77
CA SER A 10 -1.71 18.30 4.60
C SER A 10 -1.40 19.32 5.69
N LYS A 11 -2.32 20.25 5.94
CA LYS A 11 -2.19 21.23 7.04
C LYS A 11 -2.03 20.55 8.40
N LEU A 12 -2.62 19.38 8.59
CA LEU A 12 -2.44 18.59 9.80
C LEU A 12 -1.04 17.98 9.86
N ILE A 13 -0.59 17.32 8.79
CA ILE A 13 0.71 16.65 8.71
C ILE A 13 1.86 17.66 8.81
N SER A 14 1.75 18.82 8.15
CA SER A 14 2.80 19.85 8.14
C SER A 14 3.09 20.45 9.51
N ARG A 15 2.14 20.41 10.45
CA ARG A 15 2.36 20.80 11.86
C ARG A 15 3.37 19.92 12.58
N PHE A 16 3.65 18.73 12.04
CA PHE A 16 4.59 17.78 12.63
C PHE A 16 5.87 17.65 11.80
N HIS A 17 6.23 18.68 11.02
CA HIS A 17 7.40 18.67 10.14
C HIS A 17 8.67 18.17 10.84
N ASP A 18 9.02 18.75 12.00
CA ASP A 18 10.23 18.38 12.73
C ASP A 18 10.21 16.91 13.20
N ARG A 19 9.04 16.41 13.61
CA ARG A 19 8.88 14.99 13.96
C ARG A 19 8.95 14.09 12.73
N LEU A 20 8.35 14.51 11.63
CA LEU A 20 8.44 13.77 10.38
C LEU A 20 9.90 13.68 9.91
N ASP A 21 10.69 14.75 10.02
CA ASP A 21 12.14 14.71 9.74
C ASP A 21 12.90 13.81 10.74
N LEU A 22 12.61 13.93 12.03
CA LEU A 22 13.22 13.10 13.08
C LEU A 22 13.02 11.59 12.84
N TYR A 23 11.85 11.20 12.33
CA TYR A 23 11.50 9.82 11.98
C TYR A 23 11.90 9.44 10.54
N GLY A 24 12.58 10.33 9.80
CA GLY A 24 13.05 10.08 8.44
C GLY A 24 11.92 9.94 7.42
N CYS A 25 10.78 10.58 7.65
CA CYS A 25 9.59 10.52 6.80
C CYS A 25 9.65 11.51 5.63
N ILE A 26 10.40 12.62 5.74
CA ILE A 26 10.50 13.68 4.73
C ILE A 26 11.87 13.63 4.05
N ASN A 27 12.92 13.90 4.80
CA ASN A 27 14.29 13.82 4.31
C ASN A 27 14.99 12.60 4.90
N ARG A 28 16.14 12.22 4.35
CA ARG A 28 17.11 11.24 4.88
C ARG A 28 17.00 9.83 4.28
N VAL A 29 17.10 9.70 2.96
CA VAL A 29 18.13 8.74 2.57
C VAL A 29 19.42 9.46 2.91
N GLY A 30 20.21 8.97 3.86
CA GLY A 30 21.62 9.36 3.89
C GLY A 30 22.27 9.01 2.54
N PRO A 31 23.59 8.85 2.44
CA PRO A 31 24.09 7.98 1.38
C PRO A 31 23.33 6.65 1.51
N PHE A 32 22.54 6.27 0.50
CA PHE A 32 21.78 5.01 0.49
C PHE A 32 22.74 3.89 0.93
N VAL A 33 22.58 3.38 2.15
CA VAL A 33 23.62 2.56 2.82
C VAL A 33 23.68 1.12 2.25
N GLY A 34 22.81 0.80 1.29
CA GLY A 34 22.63 -0.54 0.76
C GLY A 34 23.15 -0.76 -0.67
N GLN A 35 23.23 -2.04 -1.05
CA GLN A 35 23.42 -2.39 -2.46
C GLN A 35 22.06 -2.44 -3.14
N LEU A 36 21.85 -1.57 -4.13
CA LEU A 36 20.63 -1.58 -4.95
C LEU A 36 20.38 -2.95 -5.58
N LEU A 37 19.10 -3.25 -5.80
CA LEU A 37 18.66 -4.49 -6.46
C LEU A 37 19.32 -4.69 -7.83
N LYS A 38 19.91 -5.87 -8.01
CA LYS A 38 20.56 -6.30 -9.25
C LYS A 38 19.87 -7.49 -9.93
N ASN A 39 18.74 -7.96 -9.40
CA ASN A 39 18.00 -9.06 -10.00
C ASN A 39 17.55 -8.70 -11.43
N GLU A 40 17.31 -9.75 -12.21
CA GLU A 40 16.67 -9.62 -13.51
C GLU A 40 15.21 -9.18 -13.33
N ILE A 41 14.70 -8.46 -14.33
CA ILE A 41 13.28 -8.10 -14.41
C ILE A 41 12.56 -9.32 -14.98
N ALA A 42 11.50 -9.79 -14.30
CA ALA A 42 10.75 -10.94 -14.76
C ALA A 42 10.08 -10.65 -16.12
N PRO A 43 9.94 -11.65 -17.02
CA PRO A 43 9.33 -11.45 -18.33
C PRO A 43 7.92 -10.85 -18.32
N ILE A 44 7.14 -11.05 -17.26
CA ILE A 44 5.82 -10.41 -17.07
C ILE A 44 5.88 -8.88 -17.09
N PHE A 45 7.05 -8.31 -16.81
CA PHE A 45 7.34 -6.88 -16.80
C PHE A 45 8.29 -6.45 -17.91
N GLY A 46 8.60 -7.34 -18.86
CA GLY A 46 9.46 -7.02 -20.00
C GLY A 46 8.87 -5.89 -20.84
N ILE A 47 9.74 -5.12 -21.51
CA ILE A 47 9.31 -3.98 -22.34
C ILE A 47 8.33 -4.42 -23.44
N GLU A 48 8.47 -5.65 -23.93
CA GLU A 48 7.59 -6.27 -24.92
C GLU A 48 6.17 -6.56 -24.39
N ARG A 49 5.92 -6.44 -23.09
CA ARG A 49 4.58 -6.56 -22.49
C ARG A 49 3.85 -5.22 -22.38
N TRP A 50 4.51 -4.12 -22.69
CA TRP A 50 3.91 -2.80 -22.67
C TRP A 50 3.23 -2.49 -24.00
N ALA A 51 2.02 -1.93 -23.94
CA ALA A 51 1.42 -1.31 -25.11
C ALA A 51 2.31 -0.16 -25.61
N THR A 52 2.26 0.09 -26.91
CA THR A 52 2.97 1.17 -27.58
C THR A 52 1.97 2.23 -28.07
N GLY A 53 2.47 3.28 -28.73
CA GLY A 53 1.63 4.37 -29.23
C GLY A 53 1.56 5.56 -28.28
N LEU A 54 0.44 6.29 -28.31
CA LEU A 54 0.32 7.59 -27.67
C LEU A 54 0.43 7.49 -26.13
N ASN A 55 1.32 8.30 -25.54
CA ASN A 55 1.55 8.37 -24.09
C ASN A 55 1.89 7.03 -23.44
N GLN A 56 2.54 6.14 -24.18
CA GLN A 56 3.08 4.88 -23.64
C GLN A 56 4.58 5.01 -23.34
N LEU A 57 5.12 4.04 -22.60
CA LEU A 57 6.53 4.02 -22.25
C LEU A 57 7.41 3.91 -23.49
N ASP A 58 8.38 4.82 -23.60
CA ASP A 58 9.53 4.65 -24.47
C ASP A 58 10.66 3.88 -23.75
N GLU A 59 11.73 3.53 -24.48
CA GLU A 59 12.87 2.80 -23.92
C GLU A 59 13.54 3.54 -22.76
N LEU A 60 13.60 4.87 -22.83
CA LEU A 60 14.22 5.71 -21.80
C LEU A 60 13.40 5.70 -20.51
N SER A 61 12.08 5.88 -20.61
CA SER A 61 11.15 5.82 -19.47
C SER A 61 11.13 4.42 -18.88
N TYR A 62 11.15 3.37 -19.71
CA TYR A 62 11.29 1.98 -19.24
C TYR A 62 12.62 1.77 -18.50
N TYR A 63 13.74 2.30 -19.02
CA TYR A 63 15.04 2.23 -18.34
C TYR A 63 14.99 2.89 -16.95
N ARG A 64 14.31 4.02 -16.82
CA ARG A 64 14.12 4.73 -15.54
C ARG A 64 13.24 3.94 -14.56
N LEU A 65 12.32 3.12 -15.04
CA LEU A 65 11.46 2.25 -14.22
C LEU A 65 12.14 0.97 -13.72
N ARG A 66 13.34 0.63 -14.21
CA ARG A 66 13.98 -0.67 -13.93
C ARG A 66 14.10 -0.99 -12.45
N LEU A 67 14.31 0.01 -11.58
CA LEU A 67 14.41 -0.22 -10.15
C LEU A 67 13.07 -0.70 -9.56
N ALA A 68 11.95 -0.03 -9.88
CA ALA A 68 10.62 -0.48 -9.50
C ALA A 68 10.28 -1.86 -10.09
N LEU A 69 10.59 -2.10 -11.37
CA LEU A 69 10.30 -3.39 -12.02
C LEU A 69 11.12 -4.55 -11.40
N ARG A 70 12.35 -4.29 -10.95
CA ARG A 70 13.14 -5.25 -10.18
C ARG A 70 12.52 -5.56 -8.83
N LEU A 71 12.03 -4.55 -8.11
CA LEU A 71 11.33 -4.75 -6.85
C LEU A 71 10.03 -5.55 -7.05
N ALA A 72 9.21 -5.16 -8.03
CA ALA A 72 7.99 -5.88 -8.40
C ALA A 72 8.30 -7.34 -8.76
N THR A 73 9.43 -7.61 -9.44
CA THR A 73 9.87 -8.97 -9.73
C THR A 73 10.13 -9.77 -8.45
N LEU A 74 10.79 -9.20 -7.45
CA LEU A 74 11.03 -9.91 -6.18
C LEU A 74 9.72 -10.21 -5.45
N PHE A 75 8.76 -9.28 -5.45
CA PHE A 75 7.42 -9.52 -4.89
C PHE A 75 6.71 -10.74 -5.53
N LEU A 76 6.94 -11.00 -6.81
CA LEU A 76 6.31 -12.10 -7.55
C LEU A 76 7.14 -13.40 -7.63
N THR A 77 8.39 -13.41 -7.18
CA THR A 77 9.31 -14.54 -7.41
C THR A 77 9.96 -15.11 -6.15
N GLU A 78 10.02 -14.34 -5.07
CA GLU A 78 10.60 -14.78 -3.80
C GLU A 78 9.64 -15.66 -3.01
N ASP A 79 10.12 -16.81 -2.51
CA ASP A 79 9.26 -17.77 -1.79
C ASP A 79 8.56 -17.15 -0.58
N CYS A 80 9.21 -16.17 0.05
CA CYS A 80 8.70 -15.51 1.24
C CYS A 80 7.50 -14.59 0.95
N THR A 81 7.34 -14.08 -0.28
CA THR A 81 6.19 -13.23 -0.67
C THR A 81 5.10 -14.01 -1.42
N LEU A 82 5.43 -15.21 -1.93
CA LEU A 82 4.50 -16.05 -2.67
C LEU A 82 3.41 -16.73 -1.84
N GLY A 83 3.49 -16.64 -0.51
CA GLY A 83 2.46 -17.17 0.39
C GLY A 83 1.06 -16.64 0.08
N TRP A 84 0.95 -15.35 -0.28
CA TRP A 84 -0.31 -14.73 -0.67
C TRP A 84 -0.93 -15.41 -1.89
N PHE A 85 -0.16 -15.57 -2.96
CA PHE A 85 -0.62 -16.20 -4.20
C PHE A 85 -0.93 -17.69 -4.02
N ALA A 86 -0.18 -18.40 -3.18
CA ALA A 86 -0.43 -19.81 -2.89
C ALA A 86 -1.73 -20.00 -2.10
N HIS A 87 -1.99 -19.16 -1.10
CA HIS A 87 -3.27 -19.10 -0.39
C HIS A 87 -4.42 -18.77 -1.35
N TYR A 88 -4.27 -17.73 -2.17
CA TYR A 88 -5.30 -17.38 -3.16
C TYR A 88 -5.58 -18.52 -4.14
N THR A 89 -4.54 -19.19 -4.67
CA THR A 89 -4.70 -20.24 -5.70
C THR A 89 -5.25 -21.54 -5.14
N PHE A 90 -4.80 -21.94 -3.95
CA PHE A 90 -5.02 -23.30 -3.42
C PHE A 90 -5.73 -23.35 -2.07
N GLY A 91 -6.11 -22.18 -1.54
CA GLY A 91 -6.99 -22.08 -0.38
C GLY A 91 -8.42 -22.53 -0.71
N ARG A 92 -9.12 -23.01 0.32
CA ARG A 92 -10.50 -23.48 0.20
C ARG A 92 -11.46 -22.30 0.28
N ARG A 93 -12.27 -22.11 -0.75
CA ARG A 93 -13.36 -21.12 -0.77
C ARG A 93 -14.45 -21.56 0.21
N THR A 94 -14.85 -20.65 1.09
CA THR A 94 -15.92 -20.88 2.06
C THR A 94 -16.87 -19.69 2.02
N THR A 95 -18.17 -19.94 1.95
CA THR A 95 -19.19 -18.88 1.89
C THR A 95 -19.84 -18.70 3.26
N ASN A 96 -20.03 -17.45 3.67
CA ASN A 96 -20.76 -17.06 4.87
C ASN A 96 -21.71 -15.88 4.57
N SER A 97 -22.30 -15.30 5.60
CA SER A 97 -23.22 -14.15 5.47
C SER A 97 -22.57 -12.87 4.91
N SER A 98 -21.24 -12.78 4.92
CA SER A 98 -20.46 -11.64 4.43
C SER A 98 -19.90 -11.86 3.02
N GLY A 99 -20.09 -13.04 2.43
CA GLY A 99 -19.60 -13.40 1.11
C GLY A 99 -18.73 -14.66 1.11
N THR A 100 -18.01 -14.88 0.00
CA THR A 100 -17.03 -15.95 -0.13
C THR A 100 -15.68 -15.47 0.35
N TYR A 101 -15.01 -16.26 1.20
CA TYR A 101 -13.65 -16.01 1.66
C TYR A 101 -12.73 -17.20 1.42
N ILE A 102 -11.42 -16.97 1.46
CA ILE A 102 -10.41 -18.01 1.25
C ILE A 102 -9.87 -18.49 2.60
N SER A 103 -10.01 -19.78 2.88
CA SER A 103 -9.43 -20.44 4.06
C SER A 103 -8.16 -21.20 3.71
N SER A 104 -7.15 -21.15 4.59
CA SER A 104 -5.89 -21.85 4.36
C SER A 104 -6.10 -23.37 4.30
N THR A 105 -5.31 -24.02 3.45
CA THR A 105 -5.18 -25.47 3.37
C THR A 105 -3.72 -25.86 3.62
N GLU A 106 -3.47 -27.06 4.14
CA GLU A 106 -2.09 -27.57 4.30
C GLU A 106 -1.30 -27.49 2.98
N TYR A 107 -1.95 -27.79 1.86
CA TYR A 107 -1.33 -27.68 0.55
C TYR A 107 -0.95 -26.23 0.19
N SER A 108 -1.81 -25.25 0.46
CA SER A 108 -1.54 -23.84 0.15
C SER A 108 -0.32 -23.26 0.89
N GLU A 109 0.07 -23.85 2.02
CA GLU A 109 1.25 -23.46 2.80
C GLU A 109 2.53 -24.20 2.36
N SER A 110 2.39 -25.23 1.52
CA SER A 110 3.50 -26.07 1.06
C SER A 110 4.44 -25.37 0.08
N ARG A 111 5.67 -25.89 -0.02
CA ARG A 111 6.62 -25.45 -1.05
C ARG A 111 6.13 -25.77 -2.47
N GLU A 112 5.47 -26.92 -2.64
CA GLU A 112 4.96 -27.34 -3.95
C GLU A 112 3.91 -26.36 -4.50
N ALA A 113 3.02 -25.85 -3.65
CA ALA A 113 2.05 -24.83 -4.05
C ALA A 113 2.74 -23.55 -4.56
N ARG A 114 3.79 -23.07 -3.85
CA ARG A 114 4.59 -21.92 -4.30
C ARG A 114 5.28 -22.18 -5.64
N ASP A 115 5.82 -23.37 -5.85
CA ASP A 115 6.44 -23.73 -7.14
C ASP A 115 5.42 -23.75 -8.29
N LYS A 116 4.20 -24.21 -8.05
CA LYS A 116 3.10 -24.13 -9.03
C LYS A 116 2.68 -22.68 -9.29
N VAL A 117 2.61 -21.85 -8.26
CA VAL A 117 2.35 -20.40 -8.42
C VAL A 117 3.42 -19.75 -9.31
N LYS A 118 4.72 -20.01 -9.09
CA LYS A 118 5.79 -19.46 -9.95
C LYS A 118 5.62 -19.84 -11.42
N LYS A 119 5.14 -21.06 -11.70
CA LYS A 119 4.83 -21.50 -13.07
C LYS A 119 3.62 -20.74 -13.63
N LYS A 120 2.58 -20.55 -12.82
CA LYS A 120 1.38 -19.79 -13.20
C LYS A 120 1.68 -18.31 -13.45
N ILE A 121 2.47 -17.63 -12.60
CA ILE A 121 2.88 -16.24 -12.82
C ILE A 121 3.69 -16.10 -14.13
N ARG A 122 4.61 -17.05 -14.39
CA ARG A 122 5.34 -17.09 -15.67
C ARG A 122 4.42 -17.32 -16.87
N ALA A 123 3.34 -18.07 -16.72
CA ALA A 123 2.35 -18.26 -17.77
C ALA A 123 1.49 -17.00 -17.98
N LEU A 124 1.01 -16.37 -16.89
CA LEU A 124 0.31 -15.09 -16.93
C LEU A 124 1.14 -14.03 -17.65
N GLY A 125 2.45 -13.98 -17.41
CA GLY A 125 3.34 -13.02 -18.09
C GLY A 125 3.39 -13.14 -19.61
N LYS A 126 2.85 -14.21 -20.21
CA LYS A 126 2.70 -14.33 -21.67
C LYS A 126 1.36 -13.76 -22.18
N ASP A 127 0.38 -13.65 -21.29
CA ASP A 127 -1.02 -13.27 -21.57
C ASP A 127 -1.39 -11.95 -20.87
N LEU A 128 -0.41 -11.16 -20.42
CA LEU A 128 -0.63 -9.89 -19.73
C LEU A 128 -0.17 -8.74 -20.63
N THR A 129 -0.97 -7.68 -20.69
CA THR A 129 -0.51 -6.37 -21.20
C THR A 129 -0.43 -5.37 -20.07
N LEU A 130 0.63 -4.56 -20.11
CA LEU A 130 0.82 -3.39 -19.28
C LEU A 130 0.63 -2.15 -20.16
N MET A 131 0.03 -1.10 -19.62
CA MET A 131 -0.05 0.17 -20.31
C MET A 131 -0.18 1.32 -19.33
N LEU A 132 0.08 2.53 -19.82
CA LEU A 132 -0.24 3.77 -19.13
C LEU A 132 -1.58 4.28 -19.65
N ARG A 133 -2.41 4.81 -18.75
CA ARG A 133 -3.66 5.46 -19.12
C ARG A 133 -3.32 6.62 -20.07
N PRO A 134 -3.91 6.71 -21.28
CA PRO A 134 -3.72 7.87 -22.13
C PRO A 134 -4.29 9.12 -21.44
N ALA A 135 -3.73 10.30 -21.74
CA ALA A 135 -4.24 11.60 -21.25
C ALA A 135 -5.56 12.00 -21.93
N ILE A 136 -6.56 11.10 -21.94
CA ILE A 136 -7.86 11.26 -22.57
C ILE A 136 -8.92 10.75 -21.59
N GLY A 137 -9.91 11.59 -21.29
CA GLY A 137 -11.02 11.27 -20.40
C GLY A 137 -10.87 11.84 -18.99
N GLU A 138 -11.86 11.55 -18.15
CA GLU A 138 -11.86 11.95 -16.73
C GLU A 138 -10.93 11.05 -15.91
N ASP A 139 -10.21 11.67 -14.97
CA ASP A 139 -9.43 10.95 -13.97
C ASP A 139 -10.36 10.42 -12.87
N ASP A 140 -10.39 9.10 -12.70
CA ASP A 140 -11.13 8.42 -11.62
C ASP A 140 -10.38 8.43 -10.27
N GLY A 141 -9.16 8.99 -10.24
CA GLY A 141 -8.28 9.08 -9.09
C GLY A 141 -7.63 7.77 -8.69
N SER A 142 -7.72 6.72 -9.52
CA SER A 142 -7.05 5.44 -9.30
C SER A 142 -5.59 5.48 -9.79
N TYR A 143 -4.68 4.83 -9.06
CA TYR A 143 -3.28 4.72 -9.48
C TYR A 143 -3.05 3.62 -10.50
N GLY A 144 -3.99 2.68 -10.58
CA GLY A 144 -4.02 1.57 -11.49
C GLY A 144 -5.42 0.99 -11.57
N ALA A 145 -5.68 0.27 -12.65
CA ALA A 145 -6.87 -0.53 -12.83
C ALA A 145 -6.55 -1.74 -13.71
N THR A 146 -7.22 -2.85 -13.42
CA THR A 146 -7.09 -4.08 -14.21
C THR A 146 -8.38 -4.40 -14.93
N TYR A 147 -8.27 -4.73 -16.21
CA TYR A 147 -9.38 -5.14 -17.07
C TYR A 147 -9.15 -6.57 -17.55
N SER A 148 -10.21 -7.36 -17.71
CA SER A 148 -10.10 -8.75 -18.18
C SER A 148 -9.78 -8.89 -19.67
N SER A 149 -9.92 -7.80 -20.44
CA SER A 149 -9.62 -7.74 -21.87
C SER A 149 -9.38 -6.30 -22.32
N LYS A 150 -8.50 -6.10 -23.32
CA LYS A 150 -8.30 -4.81 -23.99
C LYS A 150 -9.59 -4.21 -24.54
N ARG A 151 -10.56 -5.05 -24.95
CA ARG A 151 -11.85 -4.61 -25.48
C ARG A 151 -12.76 -3.91 -24.46
N PHE A 152 -12.48 -4.11 -23.16
CA PHE A 152 -13.23 -3.44 -22.08
C PHE A 152 -12.63 -2.09 -21.69
N LEU A 153 -11.52 -1.68 -22.30
CA LEU A 153 -10.93 -0.38 -22.04
C LEU A 153 -11.78 0.73 -22.67
N PRO A 154 -12.10 1.81 -21.93
CA PRO A 154 -12.92 2.90 -22.45
C PRO A 154 -12.27 3.63 -23.65
N PHE A 155 -10.94 3.58 -23.74
CA PHE A 155 -10.13 4.18 -24.79
C PHE A 155 -9.52 3.15 -25.77
N TYR A 156 -10.04 1.92 -25.81
CA TYR A 156 -9.53 0.86 -26.70
C TYR A 156 -9.39 1.32 -28.17
N HIS A 157 -10.38 2.05 -28.66
CA HIS A 157 -10.45 2.57 -30.03
C HIS A 157 -9.37 3.62 -30.37
N CYS A 158 -8.65 4.13 -29.37
CA CYS A 158 -7.53 5.06 -29.58
C CYS A 158 -6.23 4.34 -29.98
N PHE A 159 -6.17 3.02 -29.90
CA PHE A 159 -4.98 2.21 -30.19
C PHE A 159 -5.20 1.36 -31.45
N ARG A 160 -4.14 1.22 -32.25
CA ARG A 160 -4.10 0.30 -33.40
C ARG A 160 -3.84 -1.12 -32.91
N GLU A 161 -4.15 -2.11 -33.74
CA GLU A 161 -3.85 -3.50 -33.39
C GLU A 161 -2.35 -3.73 -33.17
N SER A 162 -1.50 -3.05 -33.95
CA SER A 162 -0.04 -3.07 -33.82
C SER A 162 0.49 -2.43 -32.54
N ASP A 163 -0.33 -1.66 -31.83
CA ASP A 163 0.09 -0.99 -30.59
C ASP A 163 0.07 -1.96 -29.41
N TRP A 164 -0.62 -3.09 -29.53
CA TRP A 164 -0.74 -4.10 -28.47
C TRP A 164 0.40 -5.12 -28.56
N PRO A 165 0.91 -5.62 -27.42
CA PRO A 165 1.84 -6.74 -27.40
C PRO A 165 1.30 -7.97 -28.14
N ASP A 166 2.22 -8.74 -28.74
CA ASP A 166 1.89 -10.06 -29.28
C ASP A 166 1.44 -10.99 -28.14
N THR A 167 0.22 -11.48 -28.30
CA THR A 167 -0.48 -12.33 -27.33
C THR A 167 -1.09 -13.50 -28.08
N ALA A 168 -1.25 -14.64 -27.40
CA ALA A 168 -1.87 -15.80 -28.05
C ALA A 168 -3.34 -15.49 -28.33
N ASP A 169 -3.66 -15.28 -29.61
CA ASP A 169 -4.94 -14.79 -30.16
C ASP A 169 -6.18 -15.62 -29.74
N ASP A 170 -5.95 -16.83 -29.22
CA ASP A 170 -6.98 -17.86 -28.95
C ASP A 170 -7.54 -17.82 -27.51
N ARG A 171 -7.14 -16.86 -26.67
CA ARG A 171 -7.67 -16.77 -25.30
C ARG A 171 -8.68 -15.64 -25.19
N CYS A 172 -9.91 -15.98 -24.80
CA CYS A 172 -10.97 -15.01 -24.48
C CYS A 172 -10.61 -14.05 -23.33
N ARG A 173 -9.51 -14.28 -22.59
CA ARG A 173 -9.09 -13.48 -21.44
C ARG A 173 -7.63 -13.11 -21.54
N HIS A 174 -7.39 -11.82 -21.64
CA HIS A 174 -6.09 -11.20 -21.79
C HIS A 174 -6.08 -9.99 -20.86
N PRO A 175 -5.74 -10.20 -19.57
CA PRO A 175 -5.80 -9.11 -18.61
C PRO A 175 -4.90 -7.96 -19.05
N VAL A 176 -5.41 -6.74 -18.87
CA VAL A 176 -4.70 -5.50 -19.15
C VAL A 176 -4.61 -4.69 -17.87
N ILE A 177 -3.39 -4.41 -17.44
CA ILE A 177 -3.12 -3.50 -16.33
C ILE A 177 -2.88 -2.11 -16.92
N VAL A 178 -3.69 -1.16 -16.49
CA VAL A 178 -3.59 0.25 -16.85
C VAL A 178 -3.10 1.01 -15.63
N LEU A 179 -1.91 1.59 -15.71
CA LEU A 179 -1.34 2.44 -14.66
C LEU A 179 -1.64 3.92 -14.93
N HIS A 180 -1.71 4.73 -13.87
CA HIS A 180 -2.00 6.16 -13.99
C HIS A 180 -0.93 6.90 -14.83
N ASN A 181 -1.36 7.88 -15.62
CA ASN A 181 -0.47 8.63 -16.53
C ASN A 181 0.57 9.48 -15.78
N ASP A 182 0.32 9.84 -14.53
CA ASP A 182 1.30 10.60 -13.73
C ASP A 182 2.61 9.84 -13.53
N PHE A 183 2.58 8.50 -13.52
CA PHE A 183 3.82 7.73 -13.54
C PHE A 183 4.61 7.99 -14.82
N PHE A 184 3.95 8.00 -15.98
CA PHE A 184 4.59 8.36 -17.25
C PHE A 184 5.16 9.77 -17.19
N GLN A 185 4.34 10.74 -16.80
CA GLN A 185 4.76 12.14 -16.69
C GLN A 185 5.99 12.29 -15.80
N TYR A 186 6.04 11.58 -14.67
CA TYR A 186 7.20 11.59 -13.79
C TYR A 186 8.43 10.93 -14.43
N PHE A 187 8.31 9.70 -14.94
CA PHE A 187 9.46 8.95 -15.45
C PHE A 187 9.95 9.41 -16.83
N SER A 188 9.16 10.19 -17.57
CA SER A 188 9.59 10.76 -18.85
C SER A 188 10.36 12.08 -18.70
N GLN A 189 10.26 12.79 -17.57
CA GLN A 189 11.00 14.02 -17.30
C GLN A 189 12.52 13.80 -17.21
N ASN A 190 13.31 14.87 -17.37
CA ASN A 190 14.74 14.79 -17.09
C ASN A 190 14.97 14.68 -15.58
N LEU A 191 15.31 13.47 -15.11
CA LEU A 191 15.51 13.17 -13.70
C LEU A 191 16.93 13.47 -13.19
N GLN A 192 17.78 14.16 -13.95
CA GLN A 192 19.15 14.50 -13.52
C GLN A 192 19.17 15.32 -12.21
N ASP A 193 18.19 16.21 -12.04
CA ASP A 193 18.03 17.04 -10.84
C ASP A 193 16.90 16.55 -9.93
N ALA A 194 16.38 15.34 -10.17
CA ALA A 194 15.29 14.81 -9.37
C ALA A 194 15.75 14.59 -7.93
N ASN A 195 14.93 15.04 -6.98
CA ASN A 195 15.14 14.74 -5.58
C ASN A 195 15.13 13.21 -5.39
N ALA A 196 16.25 12.65 -4.94
CA ALA A 196 16.43 11.20 -4.75
C ALA A 196 15.37 10.59 -3.82
N ASP A 197 14.92 11.36 -2.83
CA ASP A 197 13.93 10.94 -1.85
C ASP A 197 12.52 10.84 -2.49
N VAL A 198 12.17 11.75 -3.40
CA VAL A 198 10.93 11.65 -4.20
C VAL A 198 11.05 10.48 -5.17
N TRP A 199 12.20 10.35 -5.84
CA TRP A 199 12.44 9.30 -6.82
C TRP A 199 12.26 7.90 -6.22
N ILE A 200 12.87 7.61 -5.07
CA ILE A 200 12.76 6.29 -4.45
C ILE A 200 11.34 6.00 -3.95
N ARG A 201 10.61 7.02 -3.47
CA ARG A 201 9.18 6.88 -3.10
C ARG A 201 8.31 6.58 -4.32
N THR A 202 8.52 7.28 -5.42
CA THR A 202 7.74 7.05 -6.66
C THR A 202 8.05 5.67 -7.25
N GLN A 203 9.32 5.23 -7.22
CA GLN A 203 9.70 3.86 -7.61
C GLN A 203 8.99 2.81 -6.74
N PHE A 204 8.94 3.02 -5.42
CA PHE A 204 8.26 2.11 -4.51
C PHE A 204 6.75 2.07 -4.75
N LEU A 205 6.12 3.24 -4.85
CA LEU A 205 4.69 3.37 -5.11
C LEU A 205 4.31 2.71 -6.44
N PHE A 206 5.11 2.89 -7.49
CA PHE A 206 4.92 2.23 -8.77
C PHE A 206 5.00 0.71 -8.63
N ALA A 207 6.04 0.19 -7.98
CA ALA A 207 6.20 -1.26 -7.78
C ALA A 207 5.03 -1.87 -7.00
N ALA A 208 4.60 -1.22 -5.91
CA ALA A 208 3.47 -1.66 -5.10
C ALA A 208 2.15 -1.61 -5.89
N THR A 209 1.90 -0.53 -6.63
CA THR A 209 0.70 -0.38 -7.48
C THR A 209 0.67 -1.42 -8.59
N LEU A 210 1.81 -1.65 -9.25
CA LEU A 210 1.90 -2.65 -10.32
C LEU A 210 1.57 -4.06 -9.79
N VAL A 211 2.12 -4.45 -8.64
CA VAL A 211 1.84 -5.78 -8.08
C VAL A 211 0.42 -5.88 -7.52
N HIS A 212 -0.13 -4.79 -6.97
CA HIS A 212 -1.55 -4.70 -6.63
C HIS A 212 -2.41 -5.07 -7.83
N GLU A 213 -2.18 -4.45 -8.99
CA GLU A 213 -2.91 -4.76 -10.22
C GLU A 213 -2.61 -6.17 -10.76
N VAL A 214 -1.39 -6.69 -10.58
CA VAL A 214 -1.09 -8.09 -10.92
C VAL A 214 -1.93 -9.07 -10.11
N CYS A 215 -2.28 -8.76 -8.85
CA CYS A 215 -3.15 -9.62 -8.05
C CYS A 215 -4.55 -9.73 -8.67
N HIS A 216 -5.10 -8.62 -9.15
CA HIS A 216 -6.36 -8.58 -9.90
C HIS A 216 -6.25 -9.33 -11.23
N ALA A 217 -5.19 -9.09 -11.99
CA ALA A 217 -4.95 -9.76 -13.27
C ALA A 217 -4.81 -11.28 -13.12
N TYR A 218 -4.12 -11.72 -12.07
CA TYR A 218 -3.94 -13.12 -11.73
C TYR A 218 -5.27 -13.80 -11.39
N SER A 219 -6.12 -13.14 -10.62
CA SER A 219 -7.49 -13.59 -10.31
C SER A 219 -8.33 -13.76 -11.59
N MET A 220 -8.37 -12.73 -12.43
CA MET A 220 -9.11 -12.74 -13.70
C MET A 220 -8.64 -13.83 -14.67
N TRP A 221 -7.32 -14.06 -14.73
CA TRP A 221 -6.69 -15.06 -15.59
C TRP A 221 -6.92 -16.49 -15.10
N LEU A 222 -6.98 -16.72 -13.80
CA LEU A 222 -7.27 -18.04 -13.24
C LEU A 222 -8.75 -18.44 -13.35
N GLU A 223 -9.65 -17.47 -13.52
CA GLU A 223 -11.09 -17.67 -13.65
C GLU A 223 -11.76 -18.42 -12.49
N ILE A 224 -11.14 -18.41 -11.31
CA ILE A 224 -11.64 -19.23 -10.20
C ILE A 224 -12.96 -18.65 -9.68
N ASP A 225 -13.07 -17.32 -9.63
CA ASP A 225 -14.15 -16.63 -8.97
C ASP A 225 -14.82 -15.63 -9.95
N ARG A 226 -16.15 -15.58 -9.98
CA ARG A 226 -16.91 -14.59 -10.78
C ARG A 226 -16.90 -13.21 -10.15
N GLU A 227 -16.86 -13.19 -8.82
CA GLU A 227 -16.74 -12.02 -7.97
C GLU A 227 -15.50 -12.20 -7.12
N GLU A 228 -14.82 -11.11 -6.82
CA GLU A 228 -13.63 -11.14 -5.99
C GLU A 228 -13.96 -11.66 -4.58
N PRO A 229 -13.26 -12.69 -4.06
CA PRO A 229 -13.49 -13.18 -2.71
C PRO A 229 -12.81 -12.30 -1.66
N LEU A 230 -13.30 -12.35 -0.43
CA LEU A 230 -12.57 -11.86 0.73
C LEU A 230 -11.30 -12.70 0.92
N PHE A 231 -10.14 -12.08 1.07
CA PHE A 231 -8.89 -12.81 1.23
C PHE A 231 -8.87 -13.59 2.55
N ARG A 232 -9.43 -12.99 3.61
CA ARG A 232 -9.71 -13.60 4.91
C ARG A 232 -11.16 -13.47 5.31
N LYS A 233 -11.59 -14.30 6.25
CA LYS A 233 -12.94 -14.23 6.84
C LYS A 233 -13.20 -12.88 7.52
N GLU A 234 -12.16 -12.28 8.09
CA GLU A 234 -12.25 -11.03 8.86
C GLU A 234 -12.22 -9.77 7.99
N ASP A 235 -11.92 -9.90 6.70
CA ASP A 235 -11.90 -8.76 5.78
C ASP A 235 -13.31 -8.21 5.58
N LYS A 236 -13.40 -6.88 5.45
CA LYS A 236 -14.69 -6.19 5.32
C LYS A 236 -15.06 -5.89 3.88
N LYS A 237 -14.12 -6.04 2.95
CA LYS A 237 -14.28 -5.76 1.52
C LYS A 237 -13.38 -6.69 0.73
N ALA A 238 -13.90 -7.22 -0.36
CA ALA A 238 -13.10 -7.96 -1.32
C ALA A 238 -12.28 -6.96 -2.14
N GLU A 239 -10.97 -7.02 -1.95
CA GLU A 239 -9.98 -6.23 -2.68
C GLU A 239 -8.62 -6.93 -2.49
N LEU A 240 -8.26 -7.76 -3.46
CA LEU A 240 -7.13 -8.66 -3.45
C LEU A 240 -5.82 -7.89 -3.49
N GLY A 241 -5.75 -6.78 -4.21
CA GLY A 241 -4.56 -5.94 -4.25
C GLY A 241 -4.22 -5.34 -2.87
N PHE A 242 -5.20 -4.85 -2.12
CA PHE A 242 -5.04 -4.37 -0.74
C PHE A 242 -4.78 -5.52 0.22
N SER A 243 -5.39 -6.68 0.00
CA SER A 243 -5.03 -7.87 0.78
C SER A 243 -3.56 -8.23 0.57
N TRP A 244 -3.04 -8.12 -0.66
CA TRP A 244 -1.62 -8.34 -0.94
C TRP A 244 -0.73 -7.28 -0.29
N GLU A 245 -1.08 -5.98 -0.41
CA GLU A 245 -0.33 -4.90 0.24
C GLU A 245 -0.28 -5.11 1.77
N THR A 246 -1.38 -5.54 2.38
CA THR A 246 -1.43 -5.78 3.83
C THR A 246 -0.70 -7.04 4.27
N GLU A 247 -0.71 -8.10 3.47
CA GLU A 247 0.01 -9.34 3.79
C GLU A 247 1.51 -9.27 3.53
N VAL A 248 1.92 -8.59 2.46
CA VAL A 248 3.32 -8.51 2.04
C VAL A 248 3.99 -7.26 2.62
N LEU A 249 3.41 -6.09 2.40
CA LEU A 249 4.01 -4.84 2.87
C LEU A 249 3.65 -4.55 4.33
N GLY A 250 2.50 -5.03 4.80
CA GLY A 250 1.94 -4.67 6.10
C GLY A 250 1.15 -3.35 6.09
N TYR A 251 1.16 -2.63 4.97
CA TYR A 251 0.66 -1.26 4.84
C TYR A 251 0.13 -1.00 3.43
N ILE A 252 -1.02 -0.33 3.34
CA ILE A 252 -1.52 0.21 2.07
C ILE A 252 -0.87 1.57 1.86
N CYS A 253 -0.12 1.74 0.78
CA CYS A 253 0.75 2.90 0.59
C CYS A 253 0.09 3.92 -0.34
N ASN A 254 0.00 5.18 0.11
CA ASN A 254 -0.65 6.25 -0.65
C ASN A 254 0.17 7.53 -0.59
N PRO A 255 0.45 8.21 -1.72
CA PRO A 255 1.07 9.52 -1.69
C PRO A 255 0.22 10.52 -0.92
N LEU A 256 0.90 11.40 -0.18
CA LEU A 256 0.28 12.62 0.32
C LEU A 256 -0.34 13.36 -0.89
N PHE A 257 -1.56 13.87 -0.74
CA PHE A 257 -2.34 14.54 -1.81
C PHE A 257 -2.87 13.69 -2.97
N HIS A 258 -2.58 12.38 -2.99
CA HIS A 258 -2.79 11.57 -4.19
C HIS A 258 -1.94 12.05 -5.40
N ASP A 259 -0.86 12.79 -5.17
CA ASP A 259 0.04 13.26 -6.23
C ASP A 259 1.21 12.28 -6.41
N ILE A 260 1.28 11.65 -7.57
CA ILE A 260 2.37 10.72 -7.93
C ILE A 260 3.62 11.49 -8.35
N THR A 261 3.48 12.62 -9.06
CA THR A 261 4.59 13.37 -9.64
C THR A 261 5.44 14.07 -8.56
N GLY A 262 4.79 14.55 -7.51
CA GLY A 262 5.40 15.16 -6.34
C GLY A 262 5.31 14.28 -5.10
N CYS A 263 5.59 12.98 -5.20
CA CYS A 263 5.48 12.02 -4.09
C CYS A 263 6.49 12.28 -2.95
N GLU A 264 6.34 13.39 -2.23
CA GLU A 264 7.18 13.83 -1.11
C GLU A 264 7.04 12.92 0.10
N MET A 265 5.90 12.25 0.24
CA MET A 265 5.60 11.41 1.39
C MET A 265 4.59 10.33 1.01
N LEU A 266 4.80 9.13 1.53
CA LEU A 266 3.82 8.06 1.50
C LEU A 266 3.16 7.93 2.87
N LEU A 267 1.84 7.80 2.88
CA LEU A 267 1.04 7.56 4.06
C LEU A 267 0.39 6.17 3.99
N SER A 268 0.15 5.58 5.16
CA SER A 268 -0.74 4.43 5.31
C SER A 268 -1.76 4.69 6.39
N MET A 269 -3.04 4.43 6.13
CA MET A 269 -4.11 4.60 7.12
C MET A 269 -4.76 3.29 7.46
N LYS A 270 -4.89 3.01 8.76
CA LYS A 270 -5.62 1.86 9.29
C LYS A 270 -6.76 2.34 10.16
N ALA A 271 -7.99 1.97 9.81
CA ALA A 271 -9.20 2.46 10.48
C ALA A 271 -9.95 1.33 11.21
N ILE A 272 -10.35 1.55 12.46
CA ILE A 272 -11.20 0.62 13.21
C ILE A 272 -12.37 1.40 13.82
N SER A 273 -13.58 0.98 13.48
CA SER A 273 -14.81 1.42 14.14
C SER A 273 -15.05 0.63 15.43
N TYR A 274 -15.62 1.27 16.46
CA TYR A 274 -15.94 0.63 17.73
C TYR A 274 -17.24 1.17 18.33
N GLN A 275 -17.82 0.39 19.26
CA GLN A 275 -19.08 0.74 19.93
C GLN A 275 -18.83 1.16 21.38
N ASP A 276 -18.08 0.34 22.13
CA ASP A 276 -17.77 0.56 23.54
C ASP A 276 -16.49 1.37 23.73
N ASP A 277 -16.55 2.44 24.53
CA ASP A 277 -15.40 3.26 24.88
C ASP A 277 -14.32 2.47 25.65
N ARG A 278 -14.72 1.40 26.37
CA ARG A 278 -13.77 0.54 27.08
C ARG A 278 -12.83 -0.22 26.13
N SER A 279 -13.28 -0.48 24.90
CA SER A 279 -12.46 -1.15 23.87
C SER A 279 -11.42 -0.24 23.22
N GLN A 280 -11.60 1.08 23.35
CA GLN A 280 -10.79 2.07 22.63
C GLN A 280 -9.28 1.94 22.92
N PRO A 281 -8.82 1.83 24.19
CA PRO A 281 -7.38 1.64 24.47
C PRO A 281 -6.76 0.41 23.81
N ALA A 282 -7.51 -0.69 23.72
CA ALA A 282 -7.04 -1.91 23.07
C ALA A 282 -6.99 -1.76 21.55
N ILE A 283 -7.95 -1.02 20.98
CA ILE A 283 -7.99 -0.71 19.54
C ILE A 283 -6.83 0.21 19.14
N VAL A 284 -6.59 1.28 19.91
CA VAL A 284 -5.45 2.17 19.67
C VAL A 284 -4.15 1.39 19.73
N ARG A 285 -3.95 0.55 20.76
CA ARG A 285 -2.80 -0.37 20.87
C ARG A 285 -2.65 -1.27 19.65
N LYS A 286 -3.73 -1.93 19.25
CA LYS A 286 -3.73 -2.81 18.07
C LYS A 286 -3.35 -2.05 16.80
N LEU A 287 -3.82 -0.81 16.67
CA LEU A 287 -3.54 0.03 15.52
C LEU A 287 -2.08 0.45 15.49
N ILE A 288 -1.52 0.99 16.57
CA ILE A 288 -0.16 1.56 16.61
C ILE A 288 0.95 0.52 16.84
N GLY A 289 0.60 -0.68 17.32
CA GLY A 289 1.57 -1.73 17.63
C GLY A 289 2.45 -1.38 18.82
N ASN A 290 3.77 -1.45 18.62
CA ASN A 290 4.80 -1.23 19.65
C ASN A 290 5.30 0.23 19.71
N HIS A 291 4.62 1.17 19.05
CA HIS A 291 4.99 2.59 19.11
C HIS A 291 4.96 3.10 20.57
N PRO A 292 5.87 4.01 20.98
CA PRO A 292 5.86 4.63 22.30
C PRO A 292 4.45 4.92 22.84
N SER A 293 4.20 4.56 24.11
CA SER A 293 2.85 4.60 24.69
C SER A 293 2.34 6.00 25.00
N HIS A 294 3.22 7.00 25.04
CA HIS A 294 2.87 8.35 25.48
C HIS A 294 2.44 9.23 24.30
N PHE A 295 1.14 9.52 24.27
CA PHE A 295 0.54 10.38 23.26
C PHE A 295 0.02 11.68 23.89
N LEU A 296 0.39 12.82 23.31
CA LEU A 296 -0.30 14.08 23.56
C LEU A 296 -1.56 14.16 22.69
N ARG A 297 -2.54 14.92 23.17
CA ARG A 297 -3.78 15.20 22.46
C ARG A 297 -3.79 16.65 22.02
N MET A 298 -4.07 16.85 20.74
CA MET A 298 -4.38 18.16 20.19
C MET A 298 -5.88 18.25 19.96
N ASN A 299 -6.52 19.35 20.39
CA ASN A 299 -7.90 19.65 20.02
C ASN A 299 -7.94 20.16 18.58
N PRO A 300 -8.48 19.40 17.63
CA PRO A 300 -8.38 19.70 16.23
C PRO A 300 -9.67 20.38 15.76
N ALA A 301 -10.08 21.49 16.40
CA ALA A 301 -11.33 22.18 16.07
C ALA A 301 -11.46 22.48 14.56
N HIS A 302 -10.33 22.76 13.89
CA HIS A 302 -10.25 23.01 12.45
C HIS A 302 -10.25 21.76 11.55
N PHE A 303 -10.28 20.55 12.12
CA PHE A 303 -10.12 19.30 11.38
C PHE A 303 -11.27 18.30 11.63
N GLN A 304 -12.45 18.77 12.06
CA GLN A 304 -13.61 17.91 12.34
C GLN A 304 -14.11 17.16 11.09
N ASP A 305 -13.92 17.75 9.91
CA ASP A 305 -14.36 17.21 8.61
C ASP A 305 -13.23 16.58 7.78
N LEU A 306 -12.03 16.43 8.37
CA LEU A 306 -10.83 15.99 7.66
C LEU A 306 -11.01 14.64 6.97
N PHE A 307 -11.75 13.72 7.60
CA PHE A 307 -11.89 12.35 7.13
C PHE A 307 -13.35 12.01 6.81
N LYS A 308 -13.69 12.18 5.54
CA LYS A 308 -14.68 11.32 4.88
C LYS A 308 -13.95 10.05 4.41
N LEU A 309 -13.83 9.06 5.28
CA LEU A 309 -13.06 7.81 5.06
C LEU A 309 -13.33 7.11 3.73
N GLN A 310 -14.54 7.26 3.17
CA GLN A 310 -14.90 6.71 1.86
C GLN A 310 -14.03 7.25 0.72
N GLY A 311 -13.45 8.44 0.87
CA GLY A 311 -12.61 9.06 -0.15
C GLY A 311 -11.14 8.64 -0.12
N TYR A 312 -10.70 7.81 0.85
CA TYR A 312 -9.31 7.39 0.98
C TYR A 312 -9.10 5.97 0.43
N ARG A 313 -8.00 5.77 -0.31
CA ARG A 313 -7.62 4.46 -0.88
C ARG A 313 -7.33 3.46 0.25
N GLY A 314 -8.03 2.33 0.25
CA GLY A 314 -8.01 1.36 1.36
C GLY A 314 -8.86 1.74 2.58
N GLY A 315 -9.48 2.93 2.61
CA GLY A 315 -10.38 3.33 3.70
C GLY A 315 -11.56 2.35 3.82
N SER A 316 -12.25 2.07 2.73
CA SER A 316 -13.36 1.09 2.71
C SER A 316 -12.90 -0.34 3.03
N PHE A 317 -11.64 -0.70 2.75
CA PHE A 317 -11.08 -2.02 3.07
C PHE A 317 -11.03 -2.26 4.59
N TYR A 318 -10.55 -1.28 5.37
CA TYR A 318 -10.49 -1.41 6.82
C TYR A 318 -11.82 -1.16 7.53
N ALA A 319 -12.67 -0.32 6.93
CA ALA A 319 -13.78 0.30 7.62
C ALA A 319 -15.15 -0.26 7.18
N GLY A 320 -15.23 -0.87 5.99
CA GLY A 320 -16.47 -1.34 5.36
C GLY A 320 -17.32 -0.21 4.79
N GLU A 321 -18.39 -0.55 4.05
CA GLU A 321 -19.22 0.41 3.30
C GLU A 321 -20.04 1.38 4.17
N ARG A 322 -20.36 1.00 5.42
CA ARG A 322 -21.26 1.75 6.30
C ARG A 322 -20.52 2.51 7.40
N PHE A 323 -19.76 3.52 7.01
CA PHE A 323 -19.29 4.56 7.94
C PHE A 323 -20.41 5.56 8.21
N ASN A 324 -21.29 5.20 9.14
CA ASN A 324 -22.28 6.13 9.67
C ASN A 324 -21.53 7.18 10.52
N SER A 325 -21.78 8.48 10.26
CA SER A 325 -21.20 9.61 10.99
C SER A 325 -21.38 9.53 12.51
N ARG A 326 -22.38 8.79 12.98
CA ARG A 326 -22.63 8.55 14.42
C ARG A 326 -21.71 7.50 15.07
N ARG A 327 -20.98 6.70 14.28
CA ARG A 327 -20.11 5.66 14.83
C ARG A 327 -18.80 6.24 15.35
N LYS A 328 -18.28 5.65 16.42
CA LYS A 328 -16.95 5.97 16.94
C LYS A 328 -15.91 5.21 16.14
N TRP A 329 -14.79 5.85 15.87
CA TRP A 329 -13.71 5.24 15.11
C TRP A 329 -12.36 5.86 15.43
N VAL A 330 -11.32 5.08 15.18
CA VAL A 330 -9.92 5.46 15.31
C VAL A 330 -9.23 5.17 13.97
N ILE A 331 -8.46 6.11 13.47
CA ILE A 331 -7.53 5.94 12.34
C ILE A 331 -6.12 6.13 12.87
N ALA A 332 -5.24 5.17 12.61
CA ALA A 332 -3.80 5.39 12.67
C ALA A 332 -3.29 5.78 11.28
N ILE A 333 -2.62 6.92 11.17
CA ILE A 333 -2.03 7.47 9.96
C ILE A 333 -0.52 7.39 10.12
N TYR A 334 0.10 6.47 9.40
CA TYR A 334 1.54 6.28 9.35
C TYR A 334 2.15 7.12 8.25
N ALA A 335 3.20 7.88 8.54
CA ALA A 335 4.04 8.52 7.54
C ALA A 335 5.25 7.62 7.25
N LEU A 336 5.24 6.91 6.12
CA LEU A 336 6.24 5.87 5.85
C LEU A 336 7.64 6.48 5.81
N SER A 337 8.54 5.95 6.65
CA SER A 337 9.91 6.41 6.69
C SER A 337 10.66 6.00 5.44
N LEU A 338 11.56 6.85 4.99
CA LEU A 338 12.31 6.62 3.77
C LEU A 338 13.31 5.47 3.92
N GLN A 339 13.80 5.24 5.14
CA GLN A 339 14.58 4.05 5.48
C GLN A 339 13.78 2.75 5.27
N TRP A 340 12.52 2.73 5.68
CA TRP A 340 11.64 1.57 5.44
C TRP A 340 11.38 1.36 3.95
N ILE A 341 11.21 2.43 3.16
CA ILE A 341 11.07 2.33 1.70
C ILE A 341 12.37 1.81 1.06
N ALA A 342 13.52 2.39 1.44
CA ALA A 342 14.83 2.03 0.93
C ALA A 342 15.19 0.56 1.20
N CYS A 343 14.78 -0.02 2.34
CA CYS A 343 15.06 -1.42 2.65
C CYS A 343 14.36 -2.43 1.72
N TRP A 344 13.39 -2.00 0.92
CA TRP A 344 12.83 -2.84 -0.15
C TRP A 344 13.72 -2.87 -1.40
N PHE A 345 14.56 -1.85 -1.59
CA PHE A 345 15.52 -1.79 -2.70
C PHE A 345 16.93 -2.26 -2.33
N ASP A 346 17.13 -2.68 -1.09
CA ASP A 346 18.42 -3.16 -0.59
C ASP A 346 18.52 -4.69 -0.64
N GLN A 347 19.59 -5.18 -1.28
CA GLN A 347 19.87 -6.60 -1.44
C GLN A 347 20.02 -7.33 -0.09
N ALA A 348 20.73 -6.73 0.87
CA ALA A 348 20.96 -7.35 2.18
C ALA A 348 19.65 -7.53 2.96
N SER A 349 18.75 -6.54 2.86
CA SER A 349 17.42 -6.62 3.43
C SER A 349 16.57 -7.75 2.82
N TRP A 350 16.71 -8.05 1.52
CA TRP A 350 16.08 -9.24 0.92
C TRP A 350 16.72 -10.56 1.36
N GLU A 351 18.03 -10.60 1.54
CA GLU A 351 18.73 -11.77 2.08
C GLU A 351 18.30 -12.07 3.51
N ALA A 352 18.12 -11.05 4.36
CA ALA A 352 17.56 -11.19 5.69
C ALA A 352 16.14 -11.79 5.66
N ARG A 353 15.26 -11.31 4.76
CA ARG A 353 13.91 -11.86 4.57
C ARG A 353 13.94 -13.32 4.12
N ARG A 354 14.80 -13.67 3.16
CA ARG A 354 14.98 -15.05 2.70
C ARG A 354 15.49 -15.95 3.83
N TYR A 355 16.45 -15.47 4.60
CA TYR A 355 16.99 -16.18 5.76
C TYR A 355 15.89 -16.45 6.78
N GLN A 356 15.17 -15.40 7.23
CA GLN A 356 14.08 -15.54 8.19
C GLN A 356 13.05 -16.57 7.72
N TRP A 357 12.60 -16.46 6.47
CA TRP A 357 11.63 -17.39 5.88
C TRP A 357 12.11 -18.85 5.91
N ARG A 358 13.37 -19.13 5.52
CA ARG A 358 13.92 -20.49 5.51
C ARG A 358 14.00 -21.11 6.91
N HIS A 359 14.19 -20.28 7.94
CA HIS A 359 14.37 -20.77 9.32
C HIS A 359 13.05 -20.88 10.08
N THR A 360 12.10 -19.97 9.85
CA THR A 360 10.83 -19.93 10.61
C THR A 360 9.66 -20.53 9.84
N GLY A 361 9.77 -20.67 8.51
CA GLY A 361 8.66 -21.01 7.62
C GLY A 361 7.55 -19.95 7.60
N ARG A 362 7.80 -18.74 8.14
CA ARG A 362 6.80 -17.68 8.31
C ARG A 362 7.32 -16.38 7.75
N TYR A 363 6.47 -15.72 6.97
CA TYR A 363 6.71 -14.38 6.50
C TYR A 363 6.25 -13.40 7.56
N VAL A 364 7.07 -12.39 7.84
CA VAL A 364 6.71 -11.29 8.72
C VAL A 364 6.96 -10.01 7.92
N PRO A 365 5.92 -9.19 7.68
CA PRO A 365 6.08 -7.90 7.05
C PRO A 365 7.13 -7.06 7.79
N THR A 366 7.90 -6.28 7.04
CA THR A 366 8.96 -5.45 7.63
C THR A 366 8.36 -4.46 8.63
N PRO A 367 8.79 -4.50 9.91
CA PRO A 367 8.31 -3.56 10.92
C PRO A 367 8.53 -2.12 10.45
N LEU A 368 7.52 -1.28 10.62
CA LEU A 368 7.59 0.12 10.26
C LEU A 368 7.92 0.96 11.50
N GLU A 369 9.15 1.43 11.56
CA GLU A 369 9.57 2.48 12.49
C GLU A 369 9.31 3.84 11.82
N SER A 370 8.26 4.52 12.24
CA SER A 370 7.66 5.66 11.53
C SER A 370 6.91 6.57 12.50
N PHE A 371 6.71 7.82 12.09
CA PHE A 371 5.80 8.73 12.76
C PHE A 371 4.34 8.31 12.52
N VAL A 372 3.56 8.21 13.60
CA VAL A 372 2.14 7.84 13.54
C VAL A 372 1.27 8.91 14.18
N LEU A 373 0.23 9.34 13.49
CA LEU A 373 -0.86 10.12 14.06
C LEU A 373 -2.05 9.23 14.33
N VAL A 374 -2.71 9.40 15.47
CA VAL A 374 -3.97 8.74 15.76
C VAL A 374 -5.08 9.77 15.70
N TYR A 375 -5.91 9.70 14.66
CA TYR A 375 -7.12 10.50 14.54
C TYR A 375 -8.29 9.71 15.14
N GLN A 376 -8.94 10.27 16.14
CA GLN A 376 -10.07 9.67 16.83
C GLN A 376 -11.33 10.51 16.63
N LYS A 377 -12.46 9.86 16.34
CA LYS A 377 -13.79 10.48 16.35
C LYS A 377 -14.72 9.76 17.33
N LYS A 378 -15.40 10.53 18.18
CA LYS A 378 -16.45 10.05 19.10
C LYS A 378 -17.64 11.01 19.06
N GLY A 379 -18.67 10.63 18.32
CA GLY A 379 -19.78 11.52 17.99
C GLY A 379 -19.26 12.68 17.13
N ASP A 380 -19.57 13.91 17.51
CA ASP A 380 -19.13 15.12 16.80
C ASP A 380 -17.76 15.63 17.28
N VAL A 381 -17.17 14.98 18.29
CA VAL A 381 -15.87 15.37 18.81
C VAL A 381 -14.76 14.57 18.14
N VAL A 382 -13.73 15.29 17.71
CA VAL A 382 -12.54 14.74 17.08
C VAL A 382 -11.32 15.05 17.94
N TRP A 383 -10.37 14.13 17.98
CA TRP A 383 -9.06 14.32 18.59
C TRP A 383 -7.97 13.83 17.65
N VAL A 384 -6.84 14.54 17.66
CA VAL A 384 -5.60 14.04 17.06
C VAL A 384 -4.64 13.77 18.18
N HIS A 385 -4.04 12.59 18.16
CA HIS A 385 -2.99 12.19 19.06
C HIS A 385 -1.69 12.00 18.29
N TYR A 386 -0.59 12.41 18.89
CA TYR A 386 0.75 12.24 18.35
C TYR A 386 1.71 11.73 19.44
N PRO A 387 2.70 10.91 19.08
CA PRO A 387 3.66 10.36 20.03
C PRO A 387 4.57 11.46 20.56
N LEU A 388 4.85 11.40 21.86
CA LEU A 388 5.92 12.15 22.50
C LEU A 388 7.27 11.50 22.19
N ASP A 389 8.28 12.30 21.89
CA ASP A 389 9.63 11.82 21.61
C ASP A 389 10.66 12.53 22.50
N PRO A 390 11.46 11.83 23.31
CA PRO A 390 12.45 12.46 24.20
C PRO A 390 13.56 13.21 23.45
N ARG A 391 13.69 13.02 22.14
CA ARG A 391 14.62 13.78 21.28
C ARG A 391 14.08 15.16 20.91
N MET A 392 12.78 15.42 21.12
CA MET A 392 12.15 16.72 20.90
C MET A 392 12.15 17.51 22.22
N GLU A 393 12.83 18.64 22.26
CA GLU A 393 12.95 19.48 23.48
C GLU A 393 11.56 19.84 24.07
N GLU A 394 10.61 20.17 23.19
CA GLU A 394 9.23 20.48 23.58
C GLU A 394 8.49 19.30 24.24
N ASP A 395 8.86 18.05 23.95
CA ASP A 395 8.21 16.85 24.48
C ASP A 395 8.76 16.43 25.84
N VAL A 396 10.03 16.77 26.15
CA VAL A 396 10.72 16.35 27.38
C VAL A 396 9.94 16.74 28.63
N ALA A 397 9.37 17.95 28.66
CA ALA A 397 8.57 18.44 29.79
C ALA A 397 7.25 17.67 29.96
N TRP A 398 6.69 17.11 28.89
CA TRP A 398 5.40 16.41 28.90
C TRP A 398 5.51 14.93 29.23
N ILE A 399 6.65 14.30 28.98
CA ILE A 399 6.84 12.85 29.23
C ILE A 399 6.58 12.48 30.70
N PRO A 400 7.13 13.17 31.72
CA PRO A 400 6.83 12.85 33.12
C PRO A 400 5.33 13.03 33.46
N VAL A 401 4.70 14.06 32.88
CA VAL A 401 3.28 14.36 33.08
C VAL A 401 2.41 13.25 32.47
N ALA A 402 2.78 12.75 31.29
CA ALA A 402 2.14 11.62 30.63
C ALA A 402 2.22 10.35 31.49
N ALA A 403 3.43 10.03 31.96
CA ALA A 403 3.71 8.83 32.74
C ALA A 403 3.02 8.84 34.12
N GLU A 404 2.96 9.98 34.79
CA GLU A 404 2.24 10.13 36.07
C GLU A 404 0.72 9.94 35.90
N ARG A 405 0.13 10.53 34.86
CA ARG A 405 -1.30 10.36 34.54
C ARG A 405 -1.65 8.90 34.22
N GLU A 406 -0.77 8.18 33.53
CA GLU A 406 -0.94 6.74 33.28
C GLU A 406 -0.92 5.92 34.58
N ARG A 407 -0.01 6.24 35.51
CA ARG A 407 0.07 5.60 36.83
C ARG A 407 -1.19 5.83 37.67
N GLN A 408 -1.65 7.07 37.75
CA GLN A 408 -2.85 7.45 38.52
C GLN A 408 -4.14 6.79 38.01
N ARG A 409 -4.19 6.43 36.72
CA ARG A 409 -5.36 5.79 36.09
C ARG A 409 -5.41 4.27 36.26
N GLY A 410 -4.62 3.71 37.17
CA GLY A 410 -4.69 2.29 37.55
C GLY A 410 -4.01 1.34 36.57
N GLY A 411 -2.99 1.80 35.84
CA GLY A 411 -2.18 0.93 34.97
C GLY A 411 -2.88 0.48 33.68
N ASP A 412 -4.03 1.08 33.34
CA ASP A 412 -4.67 0.90 32.05
C ASP A 412 -3.87 1.69 30.99
N LYS A 413 -2.75 1.09 30.53
CA LYS A 413 -1.58 1.69 29.86
C LYS A 413 -1.82 2.60 28.65
N LEU A 414 -3.05 2.81 28.17
CA LEU A 414 -3.33 3.81 27.15
C LEU A 414 -4.67 4.51 27.40
N ARG A 415 -4.64 5.63 28.13
CA ARG A 415 -5.67 6.66 27.99
C ARG A 415 -5.01 7.98 27.72
N CYS A 416 -5.27 8.51 26.53
CA CYS A 416 -4.74 9.78 26.03
C CYS A 416 -4.84 10.91 27.07
N ILE A 417 -3.81 11.76 27.07
CA ILE A 417 -3.67 12.94 27.93
C ILE A 417 -4.71 13.98 27.43
N PRO A 418 -5.63 14.50 28.27
CA PRO A 418 -6.46 15.64 27.89
C PRO A 418 -5.67 16.93 27.79
#